data_AF-A0A194RFH5-F1
#
_entry.id   AF-A0A194RFH5-F1
#
_cell.length_a   1.000
_cell.length_b   1.000
_cell.length_c   1.000
_cell.angle_alpha   90.00
_cell.angle_beta   90.00
_cell.angle_gamma   90.00
#
_symmetry.space_group_name_H-M   'P 1'
#
loop_
_entity.id
_entity.type
_entity.pdbx_description
1 polymer ?
#
loop_
_entity_poly.entity_id
_entity_poly.type
_entity_poly.pdbx_seq_one_letter_code
_entity_poly.pdbx_strand_id
1 'polypeptide(L)'
;MIISLVLLCVTSSVYGQRECYWNAQCPYLLYSTKTPYDTIRGDIRDQPTIDNCQAVSIWSLHRHGNRNPGSSVTARIKVVAGLKDEIIQSFENGRGQLCSQCPYLLYSTKTPYDTIRGDIRDQPTIDNCQAVSIWSLHRHGNRNPGSSVTARIKVVAGLKDEIIQSFENGRGQLCSQDIDKFRNWKWNETLEVSQSYLTGTGYEEIYDIAKRLRERYPHLLRGSDNDYYFRVTNEQRTVTSGVAFVHGLAEGTNLNLTIDGPYERDDLIRPYENCDRYQQEVKGGPQVEAELEAYFESTEYKTVQNNVQERLGIQTQLSAEDVYSIYEICRFYRSWKETKLCPWCAAFSDQDLIVLEYRDDVRHYYRNAYGSWVPGSIGGNLVKNLYENFEAAVNGTGKNIVSYFSHDTMMEMFYCALGLFKDDAPIRGAVRNPDRLWKTSLIAPFSVNIIAVLNTCQESDTQTFRVQFFMNELVTELCPLAGCTWEQFQEKFQKFTEANLDFCSMDNKVNELEPIGGKASSFTAVINILVMVEVIAYIIRY
;
A
#
# COMPACT_ATOMS: atom_id res chain seq x y z
N MET A 1 33.14 -45.71 57.11
CA MET A 1 31.89 -45.12 56.63
C MET A 1 32.20 -44.46 55.29
N ILE A 2 31.96 -45.18 54.19
CA ILE A 2 32.29 -44.71 52.83
C ILE A 2 30.96 -44.35 52.17
N ILE A 3 30.78 -43.06 51.85
CA ILE A 3 29.60 -42.54 51.17
C ILE A 3 29.89 -42.62 49.67
N SER A 4 29.23 -43.54 48.98
CA SER A 4 29.21 -43.58 47.52
C SER A 4 28.18 -42.59 46.99
N LEU A 5 28.65 -41.51 46.38
CA LEU A 5 27.82 -40.57 45.62
C LEU A 5 27.56 -41.16 44.23
N VAL A 6 26.31 -41.55 43.95
CA VAL A 6 25.87 -41.91 42.60
C VAL A 6 25.39 -40.63 41.92
N LEU A 7 26.16 -40.13 40.95
CA LEU A 7 25.75 -39.05 40.06
C LEU A 7 24.83 -39.62 38.97
N LEU A 8 23.52 -39.37 39.12
CA LEU A 8 22.53 -39.57 38.05
C LEU A 8 22.65 -38.41 37.05
N CYS A 9 23.33 -38.67 35.94
CA CYS A 9 23.38 -37.76 34.80
C CYS A 9 22.07 -37.91 34.01
N VAL A 10 21.09 -37.05 34.29
CA VAL A 10 19.87 -36.95 33.49
C VAL A 10 20.20 -36.14 32.25
N THR A 11 20.48 -36.82 31.14
CA THR A 11 20.46 -36.17 29.82
C THR A 11 19.00 -35.87 29.47
N SER A 12 18.53 -34.68 29.83
CA SER A 12 17.32 -34.14 29.23
C SER A 12 17.64 -33.78 27.79
N SER A 13 17.43 -34.71 26.87
CA SER A 13 17.23 -34.36 25.47
C SER A 13 15.94 -33.56 25.41
N VAL A 14 16.07 -32.24 25.40
CA VAL A 14 14.99 -31.37 24.93
C VAL A 14 14.81 -31.74 23.46
N TYR A 15 13.82 -32.58 23.17
CA TYR A 15 13.23 -32.59 21.84
C TYR A 15 12.70 -31.18 21.64
N GLY A 16 13.52 -30.33 21.00
CA GLY A 16 13.03 -29.09 20.45
C GLY A 16 11.97 -29.47 19.44
N GLN A 17 10.69 -29.40 19.83
CA GLN A 17 9.65 -29.29 18.84
C GLN A 17 10.05 -28.10 17.98
N ARG A 18 10.37 -28.36 16.71
CA ARG A 18 10.32 -27.33 15.67
C ARG A 18 8.83 -27.05 15.44
N GLU A 19 8.19 -26.43 16.44
CA GLU A 19 6.89 -25.82 16.19
C GLU A 19 7.17 -24.66 15.24
N CYS A 20 6.79 -24.84 13.98
CA CYS A 20 6.67 -23.75 13.03
C CYS A 20 5.56 -22.83 13.54
N TYR A 21 5.95 -21.87 14.37
CA TYR A 21 5.12 -20.74 14.72
C TYR A 21 5.05 -19.80 13.51
N TRP A 22 4.19 -20.14 12.55
CA TRP A 22 3.69 -19.18 11.55
C TRP A 22 3.00 -17.95 12.20
N ASN A 23 2.88 -17.92 13.55
CA ASN A 23 2.28 -16.82 14.30
C ASN A 23 2.92 -16.54 15.69
N ALA A 24 4.22 -16.76 15.89
CA ALA A 24 4.94 -16.17 17.02
C ALA A 24 6.18 -15.45 16.46
N GLN A 25 6.26 -14.12 16.38
CA GLN A 25 5.80 -13.12 17.33
C GLN A 25 5.24 -11.88 16.60
N CYS A 26 3.93 -11.62 16.72
CA CYS A 26 3.43 -10.26 16.86
C CYS A 26 3.09 -10.07 18.34
N PRO A 27 3.33 -8.88 18.93
CA PRO A 27 3.31 -8.74 20.38
C PRO A 27 1.92 -9.07 20.92
N TYR A 28 1.86 -9.76 22.04
CA TYR A 28 0.64 -9.94 22.82
C TYR A 28 -0.12 -8.60 22.93
N LEU A 29 -1.22 -8.46 22.18
CA LEU A 29 -1.89 -7.16 21.97
C LEU A 29 -2.78 -6.73 23.14
N LEU A 30 -2.84 -7.54 24.22
CA LEU A 30 -3.69 -7.31 25.39
C LEU A 30 -2.89 -6.71 26.56
N TYR A 31 -2.71 -5.40 26.56
CA TYR A 31 -1.97 -4.67 27.60
C TYR A 31 -2.84 -4.25 28.80
N SER A 32 -3.73 -5.13 29.29
CA SER A 32 -4.66 -4.81 30.39
C SER A 32 -5.49 -3.54 30.08
N THR A 33 -5.55 -2.56 30.99
CA THR A 33 -6.26 -1.27 30.83
C THR A 33 -5.69 -0.35 29.73
N LYS A 34 -4.60 -0.77 29.07
CA LYS A 34 -3.92 -0.10 27.97
C LYS A 34 -4.04 -0.85 26.64
N THR A 35 -4.80 -1.94 26.61
CA THR A 35 -5.17 -2.62 25.38
C THR A 35 -5.86 -1.63 24.44
N PRO A 36 -5.39 -1.45 23.19
CA PRO A 36 -6.06 -0.59 22.22
C PRO A 36 -7.52 -1.01 22.06
N TYR A 37 -8.44 -0.04 22.06
CA TYR A 37 -9.88 -0.32 21.93
C TYR A 37 -10.16 -1.13 20.66
N ASP A 38 -9.46 -0.84 19.56
CA ASP A 38 -9.58 -1.58 18.31
C ASP A 38 -9.16 -3.05 18.38
N THR A 39 -8.35 -3.45 19.37
CA THR A 39 -7.95 -4.84 19.59
C THR A 39 -9.09 -5.68 20.19
N ILE A 40 -9.97 -5.06 20.99
CA ILE A 40 -10.98 -5.79 21.78
C ILE A 40 -12.43 -5.43 21.44
N ARG A 41 -12.66 -4.42 20.60
CA ARG A 41 -14.02 -3.97 20.30
C ARG A 41 -14.81 -5.01 19.50
N GLY A 42 -16.04 -5.28 19.93
CA GLY A 42 -17.06 -5.88 19.06
C GLY A 42 -17.63 -4.86 18.07
N ASP A 43 -18.39 -5.34 17.09
CA ASP A 43 -19.26 -4.50 16.26
C ASP A 43 -20.70 -4.76 16.68
N ILE A 44 -21.42 -3.70 17.08
CA ILE A 44 -22.82 -3.84 17.50
C ILE A 44 -23.73 -4.26 16.34
N ARG A 45 -23.30 -4.04 15.09
CA ARG A 45 -24.00 -4.49 13.88
C ARG A 45 -23.92 -6.01 13.68
N ASP A 46 -22.95 -6.67 14.31
CA ASP A 46 -22.80 -8.12 14.25
C ASP A 46 -23.70 -8.84 15.29
N GLN A 47 -24.48 -8.08 16.07
CA GLN A 47 -25.41 -8.64 17.05
C GLN A 47 -26.82 -8.75 16.46
N PRO A 48 -27.54 -9.85 16.73
CA PRO A 48 -28.89 -10.03 16.23
C PRO A 48 -29.82 -8.94 16.76
N THR A 49 -30.57 -8.32 15.85
CA THR A 49 -31.68 -7.43 16.21
C THR A 49 -32.79 -8.22 16.88
N ILE A 50 -33.45 -7.64 17.87
CA ILE A 50 -34.63 -8.25 18.49
C ILE A 50 -35.80 -8.17 17.50
N ASP A 51 -36.34 -9.32 17.10
CA ASP A 51 -37.45 -9.39 16.16
C ASP A 51 -38.65 -8.56 16.64
N ASN A 52 -39.24 -7.79 15.73
CA ASN A 52 -40.39 -6.89 15.98
C ASN A 52 -40.15 -5.79 17.02
N CYS A 53 -38.89 -5.45 17.32
CA CYS A 53 -38.54 -4.36 18.23
C CYS A 53 -37.72 -3.27 17.53
N GLN A 54 -38.05 -2.01 17.79
CA GLN A 54 -37.22 -0.86 17.40
C GLN A 54 -36.51 -0.28 18.63
N ALA A 55 -35.24 0.10 18.46
CA ALA A 55 -34.50 0.81 19.49
C ALA A 55 -35.11 2.22 19.68
N VAL A 56 -35.70 2.48 20.84
CA VAL A 56 -36.33 3.77 21.18
C VAL A 56 -35.45 4.68 22.03
N SER A 57 -34.38 4.15 22.62
CA SER A 57 -33.39 4.90 23.41
C SER A 57 -32.08 4.12 23.51
N ILE A 58 -30.95 4.84 23.55
CA ILE A 58 -29.61 4.28 23.76
C ILE A 58 -28.98 5.01 24.95
N TRP A 59 -28.41 4.24 25.88
CA TRP A 59 -27.58 4.76 26.95
C TRP A 59 -26.22 4.09 26.88
N SER A 60 -25.16 4.88 26.96
CA SER A 60 -23.79 4.39 26.88
C SER A 60 -22.91 5.08 27.91
N LEU A 61 -21.97 4.31 28.46
CA LEU A 61 -20.91 4.81 29.33
C LEU A 61 -19.58 4.61 28.62
N HIS A 62 -18.93 5.71 28.26
CA HIS A 62 -17.65 5.68 27.56
C HIS A 62 -16.52 6.03 28.51
N ARG A 63 -15.46 5.22 28.49
CA ARG A 63 -14.18 5.64 29.07
C ARG A 63 -13.51 6.64 28.14
N HIS A 64 -12.77 7.60 28.69
CA HIS A 64 -11.96 8.54 27.91
C HIS A 64 -11.05 7.81 26.90
N GLY A 65 -10.74 8.48 25.79
CA GLY A 65 -9.83 7.97 24.75
C GLY A 65 -8.37 7.90 25.19
N ASN A 66 -7.48 7.61 24.23
CA ASN A 66 -6.04 7.61 24.47
C ASN A 66 -5.58 8.97 25.00
N ARG A 67 -4.71 8.93 26.02
CA ARG A 67 -4.08 10.12 26.61
C ARG A 67 -2.58 9.90 26.64
N ASN A 68 -1.82 10.94 26.34
CA ASN A 68 -0.37 10.94 26.53
C ASN A 68 0.00 10.47 27.95
N PRO A 69 1.10 9.70 28.12
CA PRO A 69 1.54 9.26 29.44
C PRO A 69 1.77 10.44 30.38
N GLY A 70 1.42 10.27 31.66
CA GLY A 70 1.73 11.27 32.69
C GLY A 70 3.25 11.41 32.90
N SER A 71 3.70 12.54 33.43
CA SER A 71 5.12 12.87 33.60
C SER A 71 5.95 11.78 34.32
N SER A 72 5.38 11.11 35.32
CA SER A 72 6.03 10.00 36.04
C SER A 72 6.22 8.75 35.18
N VAL A 73 5.29 8.47 34.26
CA VAL A 73 5.37 7.36 33.31
C VAL A 73 6.37 7.70 32.21
N THR A 74 6.30 8.92 31.67
CA THR A 74 7.24 9.40 30.64
C THR A 74 8.68 9.39 31.14
N ALA A 75 8.93 9.76 32.40
CA ALA A 75 10.26 9.69 33.01
C ALA A 75 10.79 8.25 33.07
N ARG A 76 9.94 7.27 33.39
CA ARG A 76 10.32 5.85 33.40
C ARG A 76 10.50 5.27 31.99
N ILE A 77 9.67 5.68 31.04
CA ILE A 77 9.82 5.31 29.62
C ILE A 77 11.15 5.82 29.06
N LYS A 78 11.57 7.06 29.42
CA LYS A 78 12.88 7.60 29.02
C LYS A 78 14.05 6.76 29.53
N VAL A 79 13.94 6.17 30.71
CA VAL A 79 14.98 5.26 31.24
C VAL A 79 15.06 3.97 30.40
N VAL A 80 13.91 3.40 30.00
CA VAL A 80 13.86 2.22 29.12
C VAL A 80 14.37 2.54 27.72
N ALA A 81 14.07 3.72 27.19
CA ALA A 81 14.61 4.19 25.91
C ALA A 81 16.15 4.30 25.90
N GLY A 82 16.78 4.43 27.07
CA GLY A 82 18.24 4.39 27.20
C GLY A 82 18.86 2.98 27.13
N LEU A 83 18.07 1.91 27.30
CA LEU A 83 18.53 0.50 27.18
C LEU A 83 18.58 0.00 25.74
N LYS A 84 18.03 0.78 24.83
CA LYS A 84 17.88 0.49 23.43
C LYS A 84 19.20 0.17 22.73
N ASP A 85 20.20 1.02 22.92
CA ASP A 85 21.54 0.84 22.34
C ASP A 85 22.21 -0.42 22.93
N GLU A 86 21.97 -0.73 24.21
CA GLU A 86 22.44 -1.98 24.85
C GLU A 86 21.73 -3.23 24.31
N ILE A 87 20.43 -3.16 24.01
CA ILE A 87 19.64 -4.26 23.42
C ILE A 87 20.12 -4.54 21.99
N ILE A 88 20.35 -3.49 21.19
CA ILE A 88 20.87 -3.60 19.82
C ILE A 88 22.27 -4.18 19.85
N GLN A 89 23.16 -3.65 20.68
CA GLN A 89 24.51 -4.16 20.83
C GLN A 89 24.53 -5.61 21.34
N SER A 90 23.59 -6.00 22.19
CA SER A 90 23.43 -7.40 22.62
C SER A 90 23.02 -8.31 21.46
N PHE A 91 22.11 -7.86 20.59
CA PHE A 91 21.70 -8.59 19.39
C PHE A 91 22.83 -8.72 18.36
N GLU A 92 23.51 -7.63 18.02
CA GLU A 92 24.64 -7.61 17.07
C GLU A 92 25.80 -8.50 17.52
N ASN A 93 26.04 -8.58 18.84
CA ASN A 93 27.04 -9.47 19.42
C ASN A 93 26.58 -10.93 19.57
N GLY A 94 25.42 -11.29 19.01
CA GLY A 94 24.84 -12.64 19.07
C GLY A 94 24.42 -13.09 20.47
N ARG A 95 24.26 -12.16 21.41
CA ARG A 95 23.88 -12.41 22.81
C ARG A 95 22.37 -12.26 23.05
N GLY A 96 21.62 -11.73 22.08
CA GLY A 96 20.17 -11.63 22.09
C GLY A 96 19.51 -12.30 20.88
N GLN A 97 18.32 -12.86 21.07
CA GLN A 97 17.41 -13.23 19.98
C GLN A 97 16.35 -12.11 19.85
N LEU A 98 16.54 -11.19 18.91
CA LEU A 98 15.40 -10.44 18.37
C LEU A 98 14.72 -11.34 17.34
N CYS A 99 13.38 -11.31 17.28
CA CYS A 99 12.60 -12.15 16.37
C CYS A 99 13.15 -11.98 14.94
N SER A 100 13.75 -13.03 14.38
CA SER A 100 14.46 -12.94 13.10
C SER A 100 13.52 -12.93 11.90
N GLN A 101 12.20 -13.06 12.09
CA GLN A 101 11.21 -13.04 11.01
C GLN A 101 9.93 -12.37 11.50
N CYS A 102 9.77 -11.10 11.19
CA CYS A 102 8.43 -10.50 11.14
C CYS A 102 7.64 -11.21 10.02
N PRO A 103 6.33 -11.47 10.21
CA PRO A 103 5.52 -12.09 9.16
C PRO A 103 5.56 -11.25 7.88
N TYR A 104 5.49 -11.89 6.72
CA TYR A 104 5.45 -11.18 5.44
C TYR A 104 4.26 -10.22 5.40
N LEU A 105 4.52 -8.93 5.10
CA LEU A 105 3.51 -7.86 5.17
C LEU A 105 3.05 -7.36 3.80
N LEU A 106 3.68 -7.82 2.72
CA LEU A 106 3.42 -7.31 1.37
C LEU A 106 2.33 -8.14 0.67
N TYR A 107 1.40 -7.45 0.00
CA TYR A 107 0.21 -8.05 -0.62
C TYR A 107 -0.11 -7.43 -1.98
N SER A 108 0.93 -7.10 -2.75
CA SER A 108 0.80 -6.40 -4.03
C SER A 108 -0.08 -5.14 -3.87
N THR A 109 -1.02 -4.88 -4.77
CA THR A 109 -1.90 -3.72 -4.79
C THR A 109 -2.91 -3.68 -3.64
N LYS A 110 -2.84 -4.63 -2.70
CA LYS A 110 -3.65 -4.73 -1.48
C LYS A 110 -2.82 -4.61 -0.21
N THR A 111 -1.51 -4.33 -0.32
CA THR A 111 -0.69 -3.93 0.83
C THR A 111 -1.32 -2.72 1.52
N PRO A 112 -1.47 -2.74 2.86
CA PRO A 112 -1.88 -1.57 3.64
C PRO A 112 -0.90 -0.41 3.47
N TYR A 113 -1.38 0.82 3.45
CA TYR A 113 -0.52 1.98 3.22
C TYR A 113 0.53 2.17 4.34
N ASP A 114 0.14 1.93 5.59
CA ASP A 114 1.03 2.01 6.77
C ASP A 114 2.23 1.05 6.71
N THR A 115 2.16 -0.01 5.90
CA THR A 115 3.27 -0.97 5.74
C THR A 115 4.46 -0.39 4.96
N ILE A 116 4.22 0.59 4.08
CA ILE A 116 5.20 1.03 3.07
C ILE A 116 5.44 2.54 3.05
N ARG A 117 4.60 3.33 3.72
CA ARG A 117 4.72 4.78 3.71
C ARG A 117 5.86 5.28 4.59
N GLY A 118 6.36 6.45 4.25
CA GLY A 118 7.12 7.28 5.17
C GLY A 118 6.21 8.18 6.01
N ASP A 119 6.82 9.23 6.52
CA ASP A 119 6.13 10.39 7.06
C ASP A 119 6.72 11.62 6.41
N ILE A 120 5.89 12.37 5.68
CA ILE A 120 6.41 13.52 4.93
C ILE A 120 6.99 14.56 5.89
N ARG A 121 6.53 14.63 7.15
CA ARG A 121 7.00 15.60 8.17
C ARG A 121 8.45 15.32 8.60
N ASP A 122 8.90 14.08 8.50
CA ASP A 122 10.25 13.67 8.88
C ASP A 122 11.26 13.90 7.75
N GLN A 123 10.79 14.21 6.53
CA GLN A 123 11.67 14.39 5.38
C GLN A 123 12.45 15.72 5.44
N PRO A 124 13.71 15.77 4.98
CA PRO A 124 14.52 16.98 5.00
C PRO A 124 13.86 18.18 4.31
N THR A 125 14.01 19.36 4.91
CA THR A 125 13.66 20.65 4.29
C THR A 125 14.86 21.20 3.53
N ILE A 126 14.62 22.06 2.53
CA ILE A 126 15.70 22.77 1.83
C ILE A 126 15.98 24.07 2.58
N ASP A 127 17.24 24.31 2.90
CA ASP A 127 17.68 25.53 3.58
C ASP A 127 17.33 26.78 2.77
N ASN A 128 16.88 27.84 3.45
CA ASN A 128 16.46 29.11 2.86
C ASN A 128 15.33 29.00 1.82
N CYS A 129 14.56 27.92 1.86
CA CYS A 129 13.42 27.70 0.99
C CYS A 129 12.11 27.55 1.76
N GLN A 130 11.01 27.90 1.11
CA GLN A 130 9.65 27.71 1.60
C GLN A 130 8.74 27.18 0.49
N ALA A 131 7.93 26.17 0.80
CA ALA A 131 6.94 25.65 -0.14
C ALA A 131 5.94 26.73 -0.56
N VAL A 132 5.65 26.82 -1.86
CA VAL A 132 4.69 27.77 -2.45
C VAL A 132 3.58 27.07 -3.24
N SER A 133 3.80 25.84 -3.73
CA SER A 133 2.77 25.06 -4.40
C SER A 133 3.01 23.56 -4.20
N ILE A 134 1.94 22.80 -4.05
CA ILE A 134 1.95 21.34 -3.97
C ILE A 134 1.07 20.79 -5.09
N TRP A 135 1.62 19.85 -5.85
CA TRP A 135 0.86 19.03 -6.79
C TRP A 135 0.91 17.58 -6.31
N SER A 136 -0.22 16.87 -6.32
CA SER A 136 -0.23 15.47 -5.92
C SER A 136 -1.24 14.61 -6.66
N LEU A 137 -0.88 13.35 -6.82
CA LEU A 137 -1.74 12.29 -7.34
C LEU A 137 -1.84 11.18 -6.31
N HIS A 138 -3.06 10.79 -5.97
CA HIS A 138 -3.39 9.78 -4.97
C HIS A 138 -4.19 8.67 -5.61
N ARG A 139 -3.84 7.42 -5.32
CA ARG A 139 -4.79 6.31 -5.46
C ARG A 139 -5.84 6.42 -4.35
N HIS A 140 -7.06 5.99 -4.64
CA HIS A 140 -8.05 5.79 -3.58
C HIS A 140 -7.48 4.94 -2.42
N GLY A 141 -8.02 5.17 -1.23
CA GLY A 141 -7.62 4.38 -0.06
C GLY A 141 -8.13 2.95 -0.07
N ASN A 142 -7.89 2.25 1.04
CA ASN A 142 -8.38 0.90 1.27
C ASN A 142 -9.88 0.75 0.93
N ARG A 143 -10.22 -0.35 0.25
CA ARG A 143 -11.60 -0.63 -0.20
C ARG A 143 -11.97 -2.09 -0.04
N ASN A 144 -13.26 -2.36 -0.14
CA ASN A 144 -13.78 -3.72 -0.28
C ASN A 144 -13.42 -4.33 -1.65
N PRO A 145 -13.42 -5.67 -1.77
CA PRO A 145 -13.24 -6.38 -3.03
C PRO A 145 -14.28 -5.95 -4.08
N GLY A 146 -13.90 -6.06 -5.34
CA GLY A 146 -14.84 -5.84 -6.45
C GLY A 146 -15.78 -7.01 -6.63
N SER A 147 -16.86 -6.82 -7.40
CA SER A 147 -17.94 -7.80 -7.56
C SER A 147 -17.46 -9.20 -7.96
N SER A 148 -16.58 -9.30 -8.97
CA SER A 148 -16.01 -10.56 -9.43
C SER A 148 -15.17 -11.25 -8.36
N VAL A 149 -14.39 -10.48 -7.60
CA VAL A 149 -13.54 -10.99 -6.51
C VAL A 149 -14.40 -11.45 -5.33
N THR A 150 -15.42 -10.68 -4.94
CA THR A 150 -16.35 -11.06 -3.87
C THR A 150 -17.06 -12.37 -4.20
N ALA A 151 -17.52 -12.55 -5.44
CA ALA A 151 -18.17 -13.79 -5.87
C ALA A 151 -17.24 -15.00 -5.74
N ARG A 152 -15.99 -14.88 -6.22
CA ARG A 152 -14.99 -15.97 -6.15
C ARG A 152 -14.56 -16.29 -4.72
N ILE A 153 -14.32 -15.26 -3.91
CA ILE A 153 -14.03 -15.42 -2.49
C ILE A 153 -15.18 -16.18 -1.78
N LYS A 154 -16.43 -15.87 -2.10
CA LYS A 154 -17.60 -16.53 -1.49
C LYS A 154 -17.66 -18.03 -1.84
N VAL A 155 -17.20 -18.42 -3.02
CA VAL A 155 -17.07 -19.84 -3.40
C VAL A 155 -16.03 -20.54 -2.51
N VAL A 156 -14.80 -20.02 -2.43
CA VAL A 156 -13.76 -20.65 -1.60
C VAL A 156 -14.07 -20.60 -0.12
N ALA A 157 -14.86 -19.61 0.33
CA ALA A 157 -15.37 -19.57 1.69
C ALA A 157 -16.18 -20.82 2.09
N GLY A 158 -16.80 -21.50 1.11
CA GLY A 158 -17.49 -22.77 1.30
C GLY A 158 -16.58 -23.93 1.72
N LEU A 159 -15.25 -23.81 1.52
CA LEU A 159 -14.28 -24.83 1.95
C LEU A 159 -14.06 -24.84 3.47
N LYS A 160 -14.57 -23.86 4.22
CA LYS A 160 -14.37 -23.74 5.67
C LYS A 160 -14.65 -25.05 6.42
N ASP A 161 -15.80 -25.66 6.17
CA ASP A 161 -16.23 -26.84 6.93
C ASP A 161 -15.38 -28.07 6.58
N GLU A 162 -14.96 -28.18 5.32
CA GLU A 162 -14.03 -29.23 4.88
C GLU A 162 -12.63 -29.06 5.50
N ILE A 163 -12.14 -27.83 5.64
CA ILE A 163 -10.87 -27.53 6.32
C ILE A 163 -10.95 -27.98 7.80
N ILE A 164 -12.02 -27.61 8.50
CA ILE A 164 -12.24 -28.01 9.90
C ILE A 164 -12.31 -29.54 10.02
N GLN A 165 -13.11 -30.19 9.16
CA GLN A 165 -13.25 -31.64 9.15
C GLN A 165 -11.94 -32.35 8.81
N SER A 166 -11.10 -31.78 7.94
CA SER A 166 -9.82 -32.36 7.56
C SER A 166 -8.87 -32.40 8.76
N PHE A 167 -8.78 -31.29 9.51
CA PHE A 167 -8.03 -31.25 10.77
C PHE A 167 -8.53 -32.28 11.80
N GLU A 168 -9.85 -32.39 11.98
CA GLU A 168 -10.44 -33.35 12.92
C GLU A 168 -10.15 -34.81 12.56
N ASN A 169 -9.93 -35.09 11.28
CA ASN A 169 -9.49 -36.40 10.79
C ASN A 169 -7.96 -36.60 10.82
N GLY A 170 -7.21 -35.68 11.44
CA GLY A 170 -5.74 -35.73 11.50
C GLY A 170 -5.06 -35.47 10.15
N ARG A 171 -5.72 -34.78 9.22
CA ARG A 171 -5.17 -34.33 7.92
C ARG A 171 -4.87 -32.84 7.96
N GLY A 172 -3.98 -32.40 7.07
CA GLY A 172 -3.56 -31.00 7.00
C GLY A 172 -2.43 -30.67 7.97
N GLN A 173 -1.98 -29.41 7.91
CA GLN A 173 -0.84 -28.90 8.69
C GLN A 173 -1.22 -27.68 9.54
N LEU A 174 -2.49 -27.24 9.50
CA LEU A 174 -2.96 -26.14 10.33
C LEU A 174 -2.94 -26.50 11.82
N CYS A 175 -2.57 -25.54 12.67
CA CYS A 175 -2.61 -25.72 14.12
C CYS A 175 -4.04 -25.56 14.67
N SER A 176 -4.27 -26.04 15.90
CA SER A 176 -5.57 -25.91 16.58
C SER A 176 -6.09 -24.46 16.62
N GLN A 177 -5.20 -23.49 16.80
CA GLN A 177 -5.54 -22.08 16.90
C GLN A 177 -6.05 -21.53 15.57
N ASP A 178 -5.52 -21.99 14.44
CA ASP A 178 -6.01 -21.59 13.12
C ASP A 178 -7.39 -22.19 12.84
N ILE A 179 -7.61 -23.42 13.27
CA ILE A 179 -8.91 -24.09 13.17
C ILE A 179 -9.96 -23.42 14.05
N ASP A 180 -9.60 -22.98 15.26
CA ASP A 180 -10.49 -22.20 16.10
C ASP A 180 -10.86 -20.85 15.46
N LYS A 181 -9.93 -20.21 14.74
CA LYS A 181 -10.26 -19.02 13.93
C LYS A 181 -11.23 -19.39 12.80
N PHE A 182 -11.04 -20.51 12.10
CA PHE A 182 -11.99 -20.97 11.08
C PHE A 182 -13.38 -21.22 11.67
N ARG A 183 -13.49 -21.91 12.81
CA ARG A 183 -14.76 -22.15 13.53
C ARG A 183 -15.50 -20.84 13.81
N ASN A 184 -14.77 -19.85 14.33
CA ASN A 184 -15.32 -18.53 14.68
C ASN A 184 -15.56 -17.61 13.47
N TRP A 185 -14.90 -17.86 12.34
CA TRP A 185 -15.05 -17.02 11.15
C TRP A 185 -16.41 -17.18 10.52
N LYS A 186 -17.01 -16.05 10.13
CA LYS A 186 -18.29 -16.00 9.44
C LYS A 186 -18.14 -15.12 8.21
N TRP A 187 -18.86 -15.48 7.15
CA TRP A 187 -18.98 -14.61 5.99
C TRP A 187 -19.63 -13.30 6.38
N ASN A 188 -19.07 -12.19 5.89
CA ASN A 188 -19.61 -10.87 6.12
C ASN A 188 -20.49 -10.46 4.92
N GLU A 189 -21.81 -10.60 5.06
CA GLU A 189 -22.78 -10.29 4.00
C GLU A 189 -22.70 -8.83 3.51
N THR A 190 -22.18 -7.91 4.32
CA THR A 190 -21.99 -6.51 3.88
C THR A 190 -21.03 -6.39 2.69
N LEU A 191 -20.14 -7.37 2.48
CA LEU A 191 -19.24 -7.40 1.32
C LEU A 191 -19.96 -7.58 -0.01
N GLU A 192 -21.19 -8.08 0.00
CA GLU A 192 -22.00 -8.27 -1.21
C GLU A 192 -22.71 -6.98 -1.65
N VAL A 193 -22.99 -6.07 -0.71
CA VAL A 193 -23.69 -4.80 -0.98
C VAL A 193 -22.77 -3.58 -1.03
N SER A 194 -21.52 -3.70 -0.53
CA SER A 194 -20.53 -2.62 -0.49
C SER A 194 -19.29 -2.92 -1.35
N GLN A 195 -19.50 -3.64 -2.46
CA GLN A 195 -18.44 -4.05 -3.38
C GLN A 195 -17.71 -2.84 -3.96
N SER A 196 -16.37 -2.88 -3.98
CA SER A 196 -15.49 -1.79 -4.41
C SER A 196 -15.55 -0.49 -3.58
N TYR A 197 -16.39 -0.41 -2.54
CA TYR A 197 -16.54 0.82 -1.76
C TYR A 197 -15.33 1.08 -0.88
N LEU A 198 -14.98 2.35 -0.68
CA LEU A 198 -13.96 2.74 0.29
C LEU A 198 -14.35 2.24 1.69
N THR A 199 -13.39 1.68 2.42
CA THR A 199 -13.60 1.29 3.82
C THR A 199 -13.34 2.46 4.76
N GLY A 200 -13.71 2.31 6.04
CA GLY A 200 -13.32 3.28 7.07
C GLY A 200 -11.80 3.44 7.17
N THR A 201 -11.05 2.34 7.05
CA THR A 201 -9.58 2.38 7.01
C THR A 201 -9.07 3.20 5.84
N GLY A 202 -9.69 3.04 4.65
CA GLY A 202 -9.30 3.84 3.48
C GLY A 202 -9.62 5.31 3.62
N TYR A 203 -10.67 5.65 4.38
CA TYR A 203 -10.96 7.05 4.73
C TYR A 203 -9.87 7.61 5.63
N GLU A 204 -9.52 6.91 6.71
CA GLU A 204 -8.49 7.34 7.66
C GLU A 204 -7.10 7.44 6.99
N GLU A 205 -6.72 6.49 6.14
CA GLU A 205 -5.45 6.54 5.39
C GLU A 205 -5.29 7.86 4.61
N ILE A 206 -6.32 8.24 3.85
CA ILE A 206 -6.30 9.45 3.01
C ILE A 206 -6.44 10.72 3.85
N TYR A 207 -7.28 10.68 4.89
CA TYR A 207 -7.41 11.76 5.87
C TYR A 207 -6.07 12.07 6.53
N ASP A 208 -5.34 11.04 6.96
CA ASP A 208 -4.07 11.19 7.65
C ASP A 208 -2.94 11.67 6.72
N ILE A 209 -2.95 11.30 5.43
CA ILE A 209 -2.06 11.90 4.43
C ILE A 209 -2.26 13.42 4.37
N ALA A 210 -3.52 13.87 4.25
CA ALA A 210 -3.84 15.29 4.17
C ALA A 210 -3.49 16.04 5.46
N LYS A 211 -3.73 15.41 6.61
CA LYS A 211 -3.33 15.94 7.92
C LYS A 211 -1.82 16.14 8.03
N ARG A 212 -1.01 15.17 7.57
CA ARG A 212 0.45 15.32 7.57
C ARG A 212 0.92 16.43 6.64
N LEU A 213 0.28 16.60 5.48
CA LEU A 213 0.53 17.74 4.59
C LEU A 213 0.20 19.08 5.25
N ARG A 214 -0.96 19.19 5.90
CA ARG A 214 -1.36 20.38 6.69
C ARG A 214 -0.34 20.71 7.78
N GLU A 215 0.08 19.70 8.53
CA GLU A 215 1.03 19.87 9.64
C GLU A 215 2.43 20.26 9.15
N ARG A 216 2.87 19.73 7.99
CA ARG A 216 4.16 20.10 7.38
C ARG A 216 4.14 21.47 6.72
N TYR A 217 3.04 21.85 6.07
CA TYR A 217 2.93 23.08 5.28
C TYR A 217 1.77 23.98 5.72
N PRO A 218 1.68 24.36 7.01
CA PRO A 218 0.51 25.10 7.53
C PRO A 218 0.36 26.50 6.93
N HIS A 219 1.44 27.08 6.40
CA HIS A 219 1.40 28.39 5.74
C HIS A 219 0.67 28.35 4.39
N LEU A 220 0.66 27.21 3.69
CA LEU A 220 -0.09 27.06 2.44
C LEU A 220 -1.60 27.07 2.67
N LEU A 221 -2.06 26.86 3.91
CA LEU A 221 -3.47 26.82 4.28
C LEU A 221 -4.05 28.18 4.73
N ARG A 222 -3.30 29.28 4.48
CA ARG A 222 -3.72 30.65 4.82
C ARG A 222 -4.36 31.41 3.65
N GLY A 223 -4.48 30.76 2.49
CA GLY A 223 -5.08 31.32 1.28
C GLY A 223 -6.61 31.38 1.32
N SER A 224 -7.18 31.78 0.19
CA SER A 224 -8.61 31.72 -0.10
C SER A 224 -9.00 30.34 -0.65
N ASP A 225 -10.28 29.97 -0.62
CA ASP A 225 -10.77 28.70 -1.18
C ASP A 225 -10.37 28.49 -2.66
N ASN A 226 -10.18 29.59 -3.41
CA ASN A 226 -9.74 29.56 -4.80
C ASN A 226 -8.27 29.14 -4.99
N ASP A 227 -7.47 29.07 -3.93
CA ASP A 227 -6.06 28.68 -3.99
C ASP A 227 -5.87 27.15 -3.96
N TYR A 228 -6.96 26.40 -3.95
CA TYR A 228 -6.96 24.93 -3.89
C TYR A 228 -7.77 24.34 -5.02
N TYR A 229 -7.32 23.20 -5.55
CA TYR A 229 -8.06 22.44 -6.56
C TYR A 229 -7.94 20.94 -6.29
N PHE A 230 -9.09 20.28 -6.20
CA PHE A 230 -9.18 18.85 -5.93
C PHE A 230 -10.06 18.21 -6.98
N ARG A 231 -9.62 17.12 -7.61
CA ARG A 231 -10.41 16.42 -8.64
C ARG A 231 -10.48 14.92 -8.39
N VAL A 232 -11.66 14.35 -8.56
CA VAL A 232 -11.95 12.92 -8.33
C VAL A 232 -12.48 12.25 -9.59
N THR A 233 -12.17 10.97 -9.79
CA THR A 233 -12.88 10.17 -10.82
C THR A 233 -14.31 9.85 -10.40
N ASN A 234 -15.13 9.34 -11.32
CA ASN A 234 -16.53 8.95 -11.09
C ASN A 234 -16.74 7.63 -10.34
N GLU A 235 -15.85 7.27 -9.42
CA GLU A 235 -15.94 6.05 -8.64
C GLU A 235 -16.14 6.37 -7.16
N GLN A 236 -17.07 5.71 -6.49
CA GLN A 236 -17.39 6.00 -5.08
C GLN A 236 -16.14 6.05 -4.20
N ARG A 237 -15.18 5.15 -4.44
CA ARG A 237 -13.93 5.05 -3.68
C ARG A 237 -13.00 6.25 -3.87
N THR A 238 -12.94 6.85 -5.06
CA THR A 238 -12.11 8.04 -5.32
C THR A 238 -12.81 9.31 -4.86
N VAL A 239 -14.12 9.42 -5.08
CA VAL A 239 -14.95 10.51 -4.53
C VAL A 239 -14.79 10.59 -3.01
N THR A 240 -14.97 9.46 -2.33
CA THR A 240 -14.88 9.41 -0.85
C THR A 240 -13.46 9.65 -0.36
N SER A 241 -12.43 9.21 -1.12
CA SER A 241 -11.03 9.56 -0.81
C SER A 241 -10.79 11.06 -0.92
N GLY A 242 -11.28 11.71 -1.97
CA GLY A 242 -11.18 13.17 -2.11
C GLY A 242 -11.86 13.91 -0.95
N VAL A 243 -13.04 13.44 -0.51
CA VAL A 243 -13.72 13.97 0.68
C VAL A 243 -12.88 13.80 1.94
N ALA A 244 -12.27 12.62 2.14
CA ALA A 244 -11.40 12.36 3.29
C ALA A 244 -10.17 13.28 3.30
N PHE A 245 -9.56 13.50 2.13
CA PHE A 245 -8.41 14.39 1.99
C PHE A 245 -8.78 15.83 2.31
N VAL A 246 -9.87 16.35 1.72
CA VAL A 246 -10.36 17.69 2.00
C VAL A 246 -10.67 17.86 3.49
N HIS A 247 -11.30 16.85 4.11
CA HIS A 247 -11.58 16.87 5.54
C HIS A 247 -10.30 16.97 6.38
N GLY A 248 -9.29 16.12 6.12
CA GLY A 248 -8.02 16.14 6.84
C GLY A 248 -7.20 17.41 6.62
N LEU A 249 -7.31 18.02 5.43
CA LEU A 249 -6.63 19.27 5.11
C LEU A 249 -7.30 20.48 5.77
N ALA A 250 -8.64 20.55 5.74
CA ALA A 250 -9.42 21.69 6.20
C ALA A 250 -9.67 21.70 7.72
N GLU A 251 -9.59 20.55 8.40
CA GLU A 251 -9.84 20.48 9.84
C GLU A 251 -8.94 21.49 10.59
N GLY A 252 -9.55 22.24 11.52
CA GLY A 252 -8.85 23.28 12.29
C GLY A 252 -8.51 24.56 11.52
N THR A 253 -8.90 24.66 10.25
CA THR A 253 -8.77 25.88 9.42
C THR A 253 -10.12 26.56 9.22
N ASN A 254 -10.12 27.77 8.63
CA ASN A 254 -11.35 28.47 8.21
C ASN A 254 -11.66 28.25 6.72
N LEU A 255 -10.99 27.31 6.05
CA LEU A 255 -11.17 27.04 4.62
C LEU A 255 -12.44 26.24 4.37
N ASN A 256 -13.17 26.59 3.30
CA ASN A 256 -14.31 25.83 2.81
C ASN A 256 -13.98 25.22 1.44
N LEU A 257 -13.15 24.17 1.48
CA LEU A 257 -12.61 23.53 0.30
C LEU A 257 -13.66 22.72 -0.46
N THR A 258 -13.64 22.81 -1.79
CA THR A 258 -14.59 22.12 -2.69
C THR A 258 -13.86 21.17 -3.64
N ILE A 259 -14.55 20.14 -4.12
CA ILE A 259 -14.01 19.13 -5.03
C ILE A 259 -14.67 19.30 -6.40
N ASP A 260 -13.85 19.30 -7.45
CA ASP A 260 -14.27 19.26 -8.84
C ASP A 260 -14.51 17.81 -9.31
N GLY A 261 -15.56 17.61 -10.12
CA GLY A 261 -16.05 16.30 -10.53
C GLY A 261 -17.12 15.70 -9.59
N PRO A 262 -17.59 14.47 -9.85
CA PRO A 262 -17.05 13.50 -10.81
C PRO A 262 -17.48 13.76 -12.27
N TYR A 263 -16.57 13.47 -13.22
CA TYR A 263 -16.87 13.54 -14.65
C TYR A 263 -17.21 12.18 -15.24
N GLU A 264 -18.17 12.12 -16.16
CA GLU A 264 -18.51 10.88 -16.87
C GLU A 264 -17.36 10.41 -17.76
N ARG A 265 -16.79 11.33 -18.55
CA ARG A 265 -15.58 11.14 -19.35
C ARG A 265 -14.45 11.96 -18.75
N ASP A 266 -13.42 11.29 -18.24
CA ASP A 266 -12.25 11.94 -17.66
C ASP A 266 -10.97 11.65 -18.46
N ASP A 267 -10.53 12.62 -19.27
CA ASP A 267 -9.35 12.51 -20.13
C ASP A 267 -8.03 12.90 -19.41
N LEU A 268 -8.04 13.17 -18.10
CA LEU A 268 -6.82 13.53 -17.35
C LEU A 268 -6.44 12.46 -16.32
N ILE A 269 -7.38 12.09 -15.44
CA ILE A 269 -7.14 11.18 -14.31
C ILE A 269 -7.83 9.83 -14.47
N ARG A 270 -8.59 9.61 -15.56
CA ARG A 270 -9.05 8.29 -16.00
C ARG A 270 -9.00 8.07 -17.53
N PRO A 271 -8.02 8.62 -18.27
CA PRO A 271 -8.01 8.62 -19.75
C PRO A 271 -7.99 7.22 -20.36
N TYR A 272 -7.47 6.23 -19.65
CA TYR A 272 -7.41 4.84 -20.11
C TYR A 272 -8.79 4.21 -20.34
N GLU A 273 -9.87 4.67 -19.70
CA GLU A 273 -11.21 4.20 -20.03
C GLU A 273 -11.74 4.78 -21.35
N ASN A 274 -11.20 5.92 -21.79
CA ASN A 274 -11.63 6.63 -23.00
C ASN A 274 -10.67 6.41 -24.17
N CYS A 275 -9.71 5.51 -24.01
CA CYS A 275 -8.63 5.26 -24.97
C CYS A 275 -8.86 3.93 -25.70
N ASP A 276 -9.41 3.99 -26.92
CA ASP A 276 -9.77 2.78 -27.68
C ASP A 276 -8.59 1.85 -27.90
N ARG A 277 -7.43 2.40 -28.27
CA ARG A 277 -6.18 1.63 -28.41
C ARG A 277 -5.82 0.87 -27.14
N TYR A 278 -5.91 1.52 -25.98
CA TYR A 278 -5.67 0.84 -24.71
C TYR A 278 -6.70 -0.27 -24.44
N GLN A 279 -7.99 0.01 -24.65
CA GLN A 279 -9.05 -0.95 -24.39
C GLN A 279 -8.94 -2.18 -25.29
N GLN A 280 -8.55 -2.00 -26.56
CA GLN A 280 -8.48 -3.08 -27.55
C GLN A 280 -7.13 -3.81 -27.55
N GLU A 281 -6.00 -3.08 -27.63
CA GLU A 281 -4.67 -3.69 -27.84
C GLU A 281 -4.01 -4.12 -26.53
N VAL A 282 -4.32 -3.45 -25.40
CA VAL A 282 -3.65 -3.71 -24.12
C VAL A 282 -4.57 -4.47 -23.16
N LYS A 283 -5.70 -3.87 -22.76
CA LYS A 283 -6.63 -4.46 -21.78
C LYS A 283 -7.39 -5.65 -22.36
N GLY A 284 -7.80 -5.57 -23.63
CA GLY A 284 -8.43 -6.64 -24.39
C GLY A 284 -7.45 -7.50 -25.19
N GLY A 285 -6.15 -7.16 -25.16
CA GLY A 285 -5.11 -7.89 -25.86
C GLY A 285 -4.75 -9.23 -25.19
N PRO A 286 -4.10 -10.16 -25.92
CA PRO A 286 -3.81 -11.51 -25.43
C PRO A 286 -2.67 -11.57 -24.41
N GLN A 287 -1.83 -10.54 -24.33
CA GLN A 287 -0.55 -10.60 -23.62
C GLN A 287 -0.70 -10.74 -22.10
N VAL A 288 -1.67 -10.04 -21.50
CA VAL A 288 -1.95 -10.15 -20.05
C VAL A 288 -2.35 -11.58 -19.70
N GLU A 289 -3.22 -12.19 -20.51
CA GLU A 289 -3.70 -13.56 -20.26
C GLU A 289 -2.59 -14.58 -20.49
N ALA A 290 -1.84 -14.47 -21.59
CA ALA A 290 -0.74 -15.38 -21.92
C ALA A 290 0.33 -15.42 -20.82
N GLU A 291 0.68 -14.26 -20.25
CA GLU A 291 1.68 -14.16 -19.18
C GLU A 291 1.13 -14.65 -17.83
N LEU A 292 -0.16 -14.47 -17.57
CA LEU A 292 -0.80 -15.06 -16.38
C LEU A 292 -0.93 -16.58 -16.47
N GLU A 293 -1.26 -17.12 -17.65
CA GLU A 293 -1.29 -18.57 -17.89
C GLU A 293 0.12 -19.16 -17.70
N ALA A 294 1.14 -18.53 -18.28
CA ALA A 294 2.54 -18.93 -18.07
C ALA A 294 2.95 -18.88 -16.59
N TYR A 295 2.46 -17.91 -15.83
CA TYR A 295 2.70 -17.82 -14.38
C TYR A 295 2.05 -18.98 -13.62
N PHE A 296 0.79 -19.30 -13.90
CA PHE A 296 0.09 -20.41 -13.24
C PHE A 296 0.68 -21.78 -13.60
N GLU A 297 1.27 -21.91 -14.80
CA GLU A 297 1.96 -23.12 -15.22
C GLU A 297 3.39 -23.27 -14.66
N SER A 298 3.93 -22.21 -14.04
CA SER A 298 5.29 -22.18 -13.49
C SER A 298 5.47 -23.17 -12.33
N THR A 299 6.69 -23.69 -12.18
CA THR A 299 7.04 -24.62 -11.09
C THR A 299 6.84 -23.99 -9.72
N GLU A 300 7.17 -22.70 -9.54
CA GLU A 300 6.99 -22.00 -8.27
C GLU A 300 5.51 -21.92 -7.88
N TYR A 301 4.63 -21.54 -8.81
CA TYR A 301 3.21 -21.44 -8.53
C TYR A 301 2.56 -22.79 -8.26
N LYS A 302 2.88 -23.83 -9.06
CA LYS A 302 2.41 -25.20 -8.80
C LYS A 302 2.88 -25.72 -7.44
N THR A 303 4.06 -25.31 -7.00
CA THR A 303 4.54 -25.62 -5.65
C THR A 303 3.66 -24.94 -4.59
N VAL A 304 3.32 -23.67 -4.76
CA VAL A 304 2.38 -22.97 -3.86
C VAL A 304 1.01 -23.68 -3.82
N GLN A 305 0.47 -24.05 -4.99
CA GLN A 305 -0.80 -24.76 -5.08
C GLN A 305 -0.78 -26.07 -4.29
N ASN A 306 0.29 -26.87 -4.44
CA ASN A 306 0.48 -28.11 -3.69
C ASN A 306 0.64 -27.85 -2.18
N ASN A 307 1.43 -26.84 -1.80
CA ASN A 307 1.62 -26.46 -0.40
C ASN A 307 0.29 -26.07 0.26
N VAL A 308 -0.54 -25.28 -0.43
CA VAL A 308 -1.85 -24.84 0.05
C VAL A 308 -2.80 -26.04 0.20
N GLN A 309 -2.85 -26.92 -0.80
CA GLN A 309 -3.64 -28.16 -0.76
C GLN A 309 -3.25 -29.04 0.44
N GLU A 310 -1.95 -29.28 0.63
CA GLU A 310 -1.42 -30.10 1.71
C GLU A 310 -1.68 -29.46 3.07
N ARG A 311 -1.44 -28.15 3.20
CA ARG A 311 -1.62 -27.42 4.45
C ARG A 311 -3.06 -27.41 4.93
N LEU A 312 -4.01 -27.24 4.01
CA LEU A 312 -5.45 -27.27 4.31
C LEU A 312 -5.98 -28.70 4.55
N GLY A 313 -5.33 -29.72 3.98
CA GLY A 313 -5.69 -31.14 4.17
C GLY A 313 -7.00 -31.56 3.49
N ILE A 314 -7.59 -30.70 2.67
CA ILE A 314 -8.87 -30.90 2.00
C ILE A 314 -8.77 -31.92 0.85
N GLN A 315 -9.88 -32.58 0.52
CA GLN A 315 -10.01 -33.48 -0.63
C GLN A 315 -10.42 -32.74 -1.90
N THR A 316 -11.15 -31.62 -1.77
CA THR A 316 -11.44 -30.75 -2.90
C THR A 316 -10.14 -30.31 -3.55
N GLN A 317 -9.98 -30.64 -4.84
CA GLN A 317 -8.80 -30.27 -5.61
C GLN A 317 -8.86 -28.78 -5.95
N LEU A 318 -7.91 -28.01 -5.43
CA LEU A 318 -7.82 -26.58 -5.70
C LEU A 318 -7.31 -26.33 -7.12
N SER A 319 -7.99 -25.47 -7.86
CA SER A 319 -7.48 -24.85 -9.08
C SER A 319 -6.54 -23.67 -8.75
N ALA A 320 -5.81 -23.16 -9.75
CA ALA A 320 -5.05 -21.93 -9.61
C ALA A 320 -5.95 -20.74 -9.18
N GLU A 321 -7.16 -20.69 -9.73
CA GLU A 321 -8.12 -19.65 -9.38
C GLU A 321 -8.61 -19.76 -7.93
N ASP A 322 -8.78 -20.97 -7.40
CA ASP A 322 -9.16 -21.17 -6.00
C ASP A 322 -8.05 -20.72 -5.05
N VAL A 323 -6.79 -21.08 -5.32
CA VAL A 323 -5.63 -20.64 -4.53
C VAL A 323 -5.52 -19.11 -4.55
N TYR A 324 -5.69 -18.49 -5.72
CA TYR A 324 -5.68 -17.04 -5.82
C TYR A 324 -6.87 -16.39 -5.08
N SER A 325 -8.04 -17.03 -5.08
CA SER A 325 -9.22 -16.55 -4.34
C SER A 325 -9.05 -16.67 -2.82
N ILE A 326 -8.37 -17.72 -2.33
CA ILE A 326 -7.95 -17.86 -0.93
C ILE A 326 -6.95 -16.75 -0.57
N TYR A 327 -6.03 -16.41 -1.48
CA TYR A 327 -5.11 -15.28 -1.30
C TYR A 327 -5.84 -13.94 -1.26
N GLU A 328 -6.85 -13.74 -2.10
CA GLU A 328 -7.68 -12.54 -2.13
C GLU A 328 -8.42 -12.31 -0.79
N ILE A 329 -9.10 -13.33 -0.26
CA ILE A 329 -9.77 -13.19 1.05
C ILE A 329 -8.77 -12.94 2.19
N CYS A 330 -7.59 -13.57 2.16
CA CYS A 330 -6.54 -13.29 3.12
C CYS A 330 -6.12 -11.82 3.08
N ARG A 331 -5.73 -11.32 1.90
CA ARG A 331 -5.14 -9.99 1.78
C ARG A 331 -6.14 -8.86 1.99
N PHE A 332 -7.41 -9.02 1.57
CA PHE A 332 -8.44 -8.02 1.87
C PHE A 332 -8.70 -7.90 3.37
N TYR A 333 -8.81 -9.02 4.09
CA TYR A 333 -8.99 -8.99 5.54
C TYR A 333 -7.81 -8.31 6.26
N ARG A 334 -6.57 -8.63 5.85
CA ARG A 334 -5.37 -7.95 6.39
C ARG A 334 -5.36 -6.46 6.10
N SER A 335 -5.83 -6.08 4.91
CA SER A 335 -5.88 -4.68 4.49
C SER A 335 -6.90 -3.84 5.27
N TRP A 336 -7.98 -4.44 5.77
CA TRP A 336 -8.98 -3.69 6.53
C TRP A 336 -8.49 -3.29 7.92
N LYS A 337 -7.74 -4.15 8.62
CA LYS A 337 -7.20 -3.87 9.95
C LYS A 337 -5.98 -4.75 10.23
N GLU A 338 -4.85 -4.13 10.60
CA GLU A 338 -3.61 -4.82 10.96
C GLU A 338 -3.78 -5.88 12.07
N THR A 339 -4.72 -5.64 12.99
CA THR A 339 -4.94 -6.49 14.16
C THR A 339 -5.86 -7.69 13.91
N LYS A 340 -6.53 -7.78 12.75
CA LYS A 340 -7.43 -8.90 12.44
C LYS A 340 -6.67 -10.05 11.80
N LEU A 341 -6.50 -11.13 12.56
CA LEU A 341 -6.02 -12.41 12.03
C LEU A 341 -7.11 -13.07 11.18
N CYS A 342 -6.94 -13.05 9.86
CA CYS A 342 -7.79 -13.80 8.93
C CYS A 342 -7.39 -15.28 8.93
N PRO A 343 -8.29 -16.24 9.21
CA PRO A 343 -7.94 -17.67 9.19
C PRO A 343 -7.47 -18.13 7.81
N TRP A 344 -8.00 -17.53 6.74
CA TRP A 344 -7.61 -17.84 5.36
C TRP A 344 -6.14 -17.53 5.06
N CYS A 345 -5.49 -16.64 5.83
CA CYS A 345 -4.05 -16.41 5.69
C CYS A 345 -3.20 -17.58 6.19
N ALA A 346 -3.72 -18.43 7.07
CA ALA A 346 -3.02 -19.63 7.52
C ALA A 346 -2.84 -20.68 6.42
N ALA A 347 -3.51 -20.50 5.27
CA ALA A 347 -3.31 -21.31 4.09
C ALA A 347 -1.94 -21.10 3.42
N PHE A 348 -1.17 -20.08 3.81
CA PHE A 348 0.08 -19.69 3.16
C PHE A 348 1.26 -19.61 4.14
N SER A 349 2.45 -19.93 3.66
CA SER A 349 3.72 -19.51 4.29
C SER A 349 4.21 -18.19 3.71
N ASP A 350 5.22 -17.57 4.33
CA ASP A 350 5.83 -16.34 3.79
C ASP A 350 6.38 -16.54 2.37
N GLN A 351 6.98 -17.72 2.11
CA GLN A 351 7.50 -18.05 0.79
C GLN A 351 6.39 -18.19 -0.25
N ASP A 352 5.24 -18.75 0.15
CA ASP A 352 4.07 -18.82 -0.72
C ASP A 352 3.56 -17.40 -1.06
N LEU A 353 3.52 -16.51 -0.07
CA LEU A 353 3.07 -15.12 -0.26
C LEU A 353 3.99 -14.31 -1.19
N ILE A 354 5.31 -14.50 -1.11
CA ILE A 354 6.29 -13.89 -2.02
C ILE A 354 6.01 -14.29 -3.48
N VAL A 355 5.67 -15.55 -3.72
CA VAL A 355 5.33 -16.05 -5.05
C VAL A 355 3.98 -15.48 -5.51
N LEU A 356 2.98 -15.47 -4.64
CA LEU A 356 1.61 -14.99 -4.96
C LEU A 356 1.55 -13.50 -5.29
N GLU A 357 2.37 -12.67 -4.64
CA GLU A 357 2.47 -11.24 -4.96
C GLU A 357 2.85 -10.99 -6.42
N TYR A 358 3.77 -11.81 -6.96
CA TYR A 358 4.31 -11.63 -8.31
C TYR A 358 3.26 -11.75 -9.40
N ARG A 359 2.17 -12.48 -9.15
CA ARG A 359 1.04 -12.59 -10.07
C ARG A 359 0.50 -11.22 -10.47
N ASP A 360 0.34 -10.33 -9.51
CA ASP A 360 -0.19 -8.99 -9.75
C ASP A 360 0.88 -8.08 -10.38
N ASP A 361 2.17 -8.31 -10.13
CA ASP A 361 3.24 -7.64 -10.86
C ASP A 361 3.17 -7.95 -12.36
N VAL A 362 3.04 -9.22 -12.73
CA VAL A 362 2.87 -9.67 -14.12
C VAL A 362 1.64 -9.00 -14.74
N ARG A 363 0.48 -9.09 -14.08
CA ARG A 363 -0.75 -8.49 -14.58
C ARG A 363 -0.63 -6.99 -14.80
N HIS A 364 -0.10 -6.26 -13.82
CA HIS A 364 -0.01 -4.81 -13.87
C HIS A 364 1.08 -4.32 -14.83
N TYR A 365 2.18 -5.07 -14.98
CA TYR A 365 3.23 -4.76 -15.93
C TYR A 365 2.70 -4.73 -17.38
N TYR A 366 1.97 -5.78 -17.77
CA TYR A 366 1.43 -5.91 -19.11
C TYR A 366 0.17 -5.08 -19.36
N ARG A 367 -0.61 -4.81 -18.30
CA ARG A 367 -1.86 -4.04 -18.43
C ARG A 367 -1.65 -2.54 -18.31
N ASN A 368 -0.73 -2.06 -17.47
CA ASN A 368 -0.67 -0.66 -17.05
C ASN A 368 0.72 -0.03 -17.21
N ALA A 369 1.74 -0.77 -17.65
CA ALA A 369 3.12 -0.30 -17.68
C ALA A 369 3.88 -0.77 -18.93
N TYR A 370 5.16 -1.12 -18.77
CA TYR A 370 6.12 -1.34 -19.84
C TYR A 370 5.90 -2.58 -20.71
N GLY A 371 4.87 -3.39 -20.44
CA GLY A 371 4.48 -4.45 -21.38
C GLY A 371 3.86 -3.92 -22.68
N SER A 372 3.49 -2.64 -22.72
CA SER A 372 3.07 -1.90 -23.91
C SER A 372 3.60 -0.46 -23.85
N TRP A 373 3.72 0.21 -25.00
CA TRP A 373 4.09 1.63 -25.04
C TRP A 373 2.91 2.56 -24.68
N VAL A 374 1.68 2.10 -24.87
CA VAL A 374 0.43 2.88 -24.70
C VAL A 374 0.27 3.46 -23.28
N PRO A 375 0.48 2.69 -22.18
CA PRO A 375 0.28 3.21 -20.82
C PRO A 375 1.20 4.39 -20.47
N GLY A 376 2.47 4.36 -20.90
CA GLY A 376 3.40 5.47 -20.70
C GLY A 376 3.00 6.74 -21.45
N SER A 377 2.49 6.60 -22.69
CA SER A 377 1.97 7.74 -23.46
C SER A 377 0.72 8.34 -22.81
N ILE A 378 -0.17 7.52 -22.25
CA ILE A 378 -1.33 8.00 -21.47
C ILE A 378 -0.86 8.80 -20.26
N GLY A 379 0.09 8.26 -19.49
CA GLY A 379 0.65 8.92 -18.30
C GLY A 379 1.27 10.29 -18.58
N GLY A 380 1.80 10.50 -19.78
CA GLY A 380 2.41 11.77 -20.20
C GLY A 380 1.48 12.99 -20.06
N ASN A 381 0.16 12.83 -20.28
CA ASN A 381 -0.80 13.93 -20.11
C ASN A 381 -0.91 14.40 -18.66
N LEU A 382 -0.71 13.51 -17.69
CA LEU A 382 -0.74 13.88 -16.28
C LEU A 382 0.59 14.48 -15.82
N VAL A 383 1.71 14.08 -16.43
CA VAL A 383 3.01 14.74 -16.26
C VAL A 383 2.99 16.16 -16.84
N LYS A 384 2.36 16.36 -18.00
CA LYS A 384 2.08 17.68 -18.56
C LYS A 384 1.32 18.57 -17.58
N ASN A 385 0.25 18.04 -16.97
CA ASN A 385 -0.53 18.77 -15.98
C ASN A 385 0.31 19.18 -14.76
N LEU A 386 1.18 18.32 -14.24
CA LEU A 386 2.14 18.68 -13.18
C LEU A 386 3.02 19.86 -13.61
N TYR A 387 3.61 19.79 -14.80
CA TYR A 387 4.49 20.85 -15.32
C TYR A 387 3.76 22.19 -15.42
N GLU A 388 2.59 22.21 -16.06
CA GLU A 388 1.79 23.43 -16.27
C GLU A 388 1.32 24.07 -14.95
N ASN A 389 1.00 23.26 -13.92
CA ASN A 389 0.63 23.78 -12.61
C ASN A 389 1.80 24.47 -11.90
N PHE A 390 3.00 23.91 -11.99
CA PHE A 390 4.19 24.53 -11.40
C PHE A 390 4.68 25.73 -12.21
N GLU A 391 4.56 25.69 -13.54
CA GLU A 391 4.83 26.85 -14.39
C GLU A 391 3.90 28.02 -14.03
N ALA A 392 2.60 27.76 -13.85
CA ALA A 392 1.65 28.77 -13.37
C ALA A 392 2.04 29.31 -11.98
N ALA A 393 2.46 28.44 -11.05
CA ALA A 393 2.89 28.85 -9.71
C ALA A 393 4.15 29.73 -9.73
N VAL A 394 5.15 29.38 -10.56
CA VAL A 394 6.35 30.21 -10.80
C VAL A 394 5.97 31.58 -11.37
N ASN A 395 4.96 31.63 -12.24
CA ASN A 395 4.44 32.87 -12.83
C ASN A 395 3.45 33.64 -11.93
N GLY A 396 3.22 33.19 -10.69
CA GLY A 396 2.36 33.86 -9.72
C GLY A 396 0.85 33.69 -9.95
N THR A 397 0.44 32.75 -10.81
CA THR A 397 -0.98 32.44 -11.11
C THR A 397 -1.40 31.03 -10.71
N GLY A 398 -0.50 30.26 -10.10
CA GLY A 398 -0.75 28.89 -9.65
C GLY A 398 -1.60 28.80 -8.39
N LYS A 399 -1.84 27.55 -7.98
CA LYS A 399 -2.58 27.18 -6.77
C LYS A 399 -1.60 26.79 -5.66
N ASN A 400 -2.02 26.97 -4.41
CA ASN A 400 -1.26 26.49 -3.26
C ASN A 400 -1.23 24.96 -3.22
N ILE A 401 -2.38 24.30 -3.47
CA ILE A 401 -2.47 22.83 -3.48
C ILE A 401 -3.39 22.36 -4.62
N VAL A 402 -2.88 21.43 -5.41
CA VAL A 402 -3.57 20.72 -6.49
C VAL A 402 -3.48 19.23 -6.20
N SER A 403 -4.61 18.55 -6.02
CA SER A 403 -4.61 17.09 -5.75
C SER A 403 -5.63 16.32 -6.58
N TYR A 404 -5.20 15.19 -7.11
CA TYR A 404 -6.01 14.31 -7.96
C TYR A 404 -6.20 12.95 -7.29
N PHE A 405 -7.42 12.41 -7.34
CA PHE A 405 -7.76 11.10 -6.76
C PHE A 405 -8.20 10.13 -7.84
N SER A 406 -7.37 9.10 -8.07
CA SER A 406 -7.53 8.13 -9.15
C SER A 406 -7.29 6.69 -8.67
N HIS A 407 -6.82 5.83 -9.56
CA HIS A 407 -6.65 4.40 -9.40
C HIS A 407 -5.18 4.00 -9.54
N ASP A 408 -4.85 2.78 -9.11
CA ASP A 408 -3.54 2.16 -9.32
C ASP A 408 -3.10 2.27 -10.78
N THR A 409 -4.01 1.99 -11.73
CA THR A 409 -3.74 2.11 -13.17
C THR A 409 -3.18 3.47 -13.57
N MET A 410 -3.72 4.58 -13.06
CA MET A 410 -3.22 5.92 -13.41
C MET A 410 -1.89 6.23 -12.74
N MET A 411 -1.68 5.78 -11.51
CA MET A 411 -0.38 5.89 -10.81
C MET A 411 0.72 5.18 -11.62
N GLU A 412 0.45 3.94 -12.02
CA GLU A 412 1.38 3.09 -12.77
C GLU A 412 1.70 3.67 -14.16
N MET A 413 0.70 4.20 -14.87
CA MET A 413 0.89 4.91 -16.13
C MET A 413 1.73 6.18 -15.96
N PHE A 414 1.49 6.94 -14.89
CA PHE A 414 2.30 8.12 -14.55
C PHE A 414 3.76 7.75 -14.29
N TYR A 415 4.02 6.69 -13.51
CA TYR A 415 5.38 6.18 -13.30
C TYR A 415 6.04 5.73 -14.60
N CYS A 416 5.28 5.06 -15.47
CA CYS A 416 5.74 4.62 -16.78
C CYS A 416 6.15 5.80 -17.67
N ALA A 417 5.39 6.90 -17.66
CA ALA A 417 5.73 8.11 -18.39
C ALA A 417 7.07 8.71 -17.92
N LEU A 418 7.34 8.64 -16.62
CA LEU A 418 8.58 9.10 -16.00
C LEU A 418 9.76 8.12 -16.14
N GLY A 419 9.53 6.92 -16.66
CA GLY A 419 10.56 5.88 -16.77
C GLY A 419 10.95 5.22 -15.44
N LEU A 420 10.10 5.33 -14.41
CA LEU A 420 10.35 4.77 -13.08
C LEU A 420 10.04 3.27 -13.01
N PHE A 421 10.80 2.52 -12.20
CA PHE A 421 10.61 1.08 -11.96
C PHE A 421 10.69 0.22 -13.23
N LYS A 422 11.42 0.67 -14.25
CA LYS A 422 11.63 -0.10 -15.48
C LYS A 422 12.74 -1.13 -15.26
N ASP A 423 12.36 -2.40 -15.27
CA ASP A 423 13.33 -3.50 -15.25
C ASP A 423 14.20 -3.55 -16.52
N ASP A 424 15.46 -3.96 -16.37
CA ASP A 424 16.37 -4.21 -17.50
C ASP A 424 15.84 -5.34 -18.40
N ALA A 425 15.29 -6.38 -17.78
CA ALA A 425 14.61 -7.49 -18.45
C ALA A 425 13.10 -7.40 -18.16
N PRO A 426 12.23 -7.57 -19.18
CA PRO A 426 10.79 -7.54 -18.95
C PRO A 426 10.32 -8.55 -17.90
N ILE A 427 9.32 -8.16 -17.12
CA ILE A 427 8.63 -9.07 -16.20
C ILE A 427 8.00 -10.21 -16.99
N ARG A 428 8.19 -11.46 -16.56
CA ARG A 428 7.64 -12.64 -17.23
C ARG A 428 6.88 -13.51 -16.24
N GLY A 429 5.76 -14.08 -16.68
CA GLY A 429 5.00 -15.03 -15.87
C GLY A 429 5.75 -16.33 -15.61
N ALA A 430 6.37 -16.89 -16.65
CA ALA A 430 7.04 -18.20 -16.58
C ALA A 430 8.22 -18.26 -15.59
N VAL A 431 8.89 -17.13 -15.36
CA VAL A 431 10.08 -17.05 -14.50
C VAL A 431 10.04 -15.76 -13.69
N ARG A 432 9.92 -15.89 -12.38
CA ARG A 432 9.91 -14.76 -11.45
C ARG A 432 11.30 -14.15 -11.32
N ASN A 433 11.38 -12.83 -11.47
CA ASN A 433 12.56 -12.07 -11.08
C ASN A 433 12.46 -11.62 -9.61
N PRO A 434 13.27 -12.15 -8.68
CA PRO A 434 13.24 -11.72 -7.28
C PRO A 434 13.73 -10.27 -7.08
N ASP A 435 14.62 -9.80 -7.95
CA ASP A 435 15.29 -8.48 -7.86
C ASP A 435 14.62 -7.39 -8.69
N ARG A 436 13.39 -7.67 -9.16
CA ARG A 436 12.64 -6.74 -10.01
C ARG A 436 12.42 -5.38 -9.35
N LEU A 437 12.44 -4.34 -10.17
CA LEU A 437 12.04 -2.99 -9.79
C LEU A 437 10.52 -2.83 -9.83
N TRP A 438 9.83 -3.48 -10.78
CA TRP A 438 8.38 -3.46 -10.88
C TRP A 438 7.72 -4.33 -9.80
N LYS A 439 7.53 -3.74 -8.62
CA LYS A 439 6.96 -4.40 -7.43
C LYS A 439 5.74 -3.63 -6.93
N THR A 440 4.56 -4.08 -7.36
CA THR A 440 3.26 -3.46 -7.11
C THR A 440 2.91 -3.31 -5.62
N SER A 441 3.51 -4.12 -4.73
CA SER A 441 3.35 -3.96 -3.28
C SER A 441 3.95 -2.68 -2.71
N LEU A 442 4.94 -2.11 -3.41
CA LEU A 442 5.61 -0.88 -3.03
C LEU A 442 5.12 0.32 -3.85
N ILE A 443 4.79 0.10 -5.12
CA ILE A 443 4.47 1.19 -6.06
C ILE A 443 2.97 1.35 -6.35
N ALA A 444 2.14 0.34 -6.10
CA ALA A 444 0.68 0.45 -6.28
C ALA A 444 -0.17 -0.07 -5.09
N PRO A 445 0.26 0.07 -3.81
CA PRO A 445 -0.54 -0.29 -2.63
C PRO A 445 -1.71 0.68 -2.43
N PHE A 446 -2.60 0.40 -1.46
CA PHE A 446 -3.68 1.35 -1.14
C PHE A 446 -3.12 2.70 -0.72
N SER A 447 -3.82 3.80 -1.02
CA SER A 447 -3.41 5.17 -0.68
C SER A 447 -2.02 5.62 -1.17
N VAL A 448 -1.41 4.86 -2.09
CA VAL A 448 -0.16 5.26 -2.74
C VAL A 448 -0.31 6.66 -3.34
N ASN A 449 0.71 7.48 -3.17
CA ASN A 449 0.70 8.85 -3.64
C ASN A 449 2.05 9.26 -4.21
N ILE A 450 2.01 10.26 -5.07
CA ILE A 450 3.16 11.05 -5.48
C ILE A 450 2.85 12.52 -5.22
N ILE A 451 3.75 13.19 -4.51
CA ILE A 451 3.61 14.57 -4.05
C ILE A 451 4.83 15.33 -4.56
N ALA A 452 4.60 16.32 -5.40
CA ALA A 452 5.61 17.27 -5.82
C ALA A 452 5.42 18.58 -5.04
N VAL A 453 6.51 19.17 -4.57
CA VAL A 453 6.49 20.42 -3.81
C VAL A 453 7.40 21.43 -4.49
N LEU A 454 6.83 22.51 -4.99
CA LEU A 454 7.54 23.68 -5.49
C LEU A 454 7.86 24.60 -4.31
N ASN A 455 9.13 24.93 -4.15
CA ASN A 455 9.64 25.83 -3.12
C ASN A 455 10.20 27.08 -3.77
N THR A 456 9.98 28.24 -3.14
CA THR A 456 10.73 29.46 -3.41
C THR A 456 11.91 29.55 -2.45
N CYS A 457 13.08 29.96 -2.95
CA CYS A 457 14.32 29.98 -2.20
C CYS A 457 14.99 31.36 -2.31
N GLN A 458 15.79 31.72 -1.31
CA GLN A 458 16.67 32.87 -1.34
C GLN A 458 18.12 32.39 -1.51
N GLU A 459 18.67 32.56 -2.72
CA GLU A 459 20.03 32.13 -3.08
C GLU A 459 20.80 33.34 -3.62
N SER A 460 21.90 33.72 -2.96
CA SER A 460 22.77 34.84 -3.38
C SER A 460 22.00 36.14 -3.69
N ASP A 461 21.07 36.52 -2.81
CA ASP A 461 20.17 37.69 -2.95
C ASP A 461 19.20 37.64 -4.14
N THR A 462 19.02 36.46 -4.75
CA THR A 462 18.03 36.23 -5.81
C THR A 462 16.97 35.22 -5.37
N GLN A 463 15.72 35.49 -5.74
CA GLN A 463 14.64 34.53 -5.54
C GLN A 463 14.72 33.45 -6.62
N THR A 464 14.87 32.19 -6.21
CA THR A 464 14.91 31.03 -7.10
C THR A 464 13.82 30.03 -6.74
N PHE A 465 13.66 28.98 -7.55
CA PHE A 465 12.69 27.91 -7.31
C PHE A 465 13.33 26.54 -7.31
N ARG A 466 12.84 25.67 -6.42
CA ARG A 466 13.29 24.28 -6.31
C ARG A 466 12.13 23.30 -6.15
N VAL A 467 12.21 22.16 -6.80
CA VAL A 467 11.16 21.11 -6.77
C VAL A 467 11.64 19.88 -6.02
N GLN A 468 10.87 19.43 -5.03
CA GLN A 468 11.05 18.13 -4.36
C GLN A 468 9.94 17.17 -4.77
N PHE A 469 10.26 15.87 -4.82
CA PHE A 469 9.30 14.81 -5.10
C PHE A 469 9.32 13.78 -3.98
N PHE A 470 8.12 13.41 -3.54
CA PHE A 470 7.89 12.36 -2.57
C PHE A 470 6.97 11.30 -3.18
N MET A 471 7.28 10.04 -2.93
CA MET A 471 6.41 8.91 -3.27
C MET A 471 6.13 8.14 -2.00
N ASN A 472 4.86 7.93 -1.69
CA ASN A 472 4.43 7.39 -0.39
C ASN A 472 5.06 8.16 0.77
N GLU A 473 5.16 9.48 0.61
CA GLU A 473 5.76 10.40 1.59
C GLU A 473 7.26 10.22 1.85
N LEU A 474 7.94 9.37 1.07
CA LEU A 474 9.40 9.18 1.09
C LEU A 474 10.06 9.98 -0.04
N VAL A 475 11.28 10.46 0.18
CA VAL A 475 12.08 11.09 -0.87
C VAL A 475 12.29 10.16 -2.06
N THR A 476 12.38 10.75 -3.26
CA THR A 476 12.59 10.02 -4.51
C THR A 476 13.85 10.51 -5.23
N GLU A 477 14.35 9.71 -6.17
CA GLU A 477 15.50 10.06 -7.01
C GLU A 477 15.14 10.94 -8.22
N LEU A 478 13.86 11.32 -8.39
CA LEU A 478 13.44 12.22 -9.48
C LEU A 478 14.19 13.55 -9.41
N CYS A 479 14.50 13.99 -8.18
CA CYS A 479 15.32 15.14 -7.86
C CYS A 479 16.32 14.81 -6.74
N PRO A 480 17.46 15.53 -6.65
CA PRO A 480 18.33 15.45 -5.48
C PRO A 480 17.58 15.80 -4.18
N LEU A 481 18.11 15.41 -3.02
CA LEU A 481 17.54 15.77 -1.71
C LEU A 481 17.33 17.29 -1.54
N ALA A 482 18.26 18.09 -2.11
CA ALA A 482 18.18 19.55 -2.14
C ALA A 482 17.12 20.11 -3.11
N GLY A 483 16.34 19.26 -3.77
CA GLY A 483 15.41 19.61 -4.84
C GLY A 483 16.11 19.85 -6.18
N CYS A 484 15.37 19.64 -7.28
CA CYS A 484 15.79 20.11 -8.62
C CYS A 484 15.72 21.64 -8.64
N THR A 485 16.66 22.32 -9.30
CA THR A 485 16.43 23.72 -9.70
C THR A 485 15.27 23.80 -10.69
N TRP A 486 14.73 25.00 -10.91
CA TRP A 486 13.70 25.19 -11.92
C TRP A 486 14.16 24.75 -13.32
N GLU A 487 15.39 25.05 -13.70
CA GLU A 487 15.97 24.65 -14.98
C GLU A 487 16.05 23.12 -15.10
N GLN A 488 16.53 22.43 -14.06
CA GLN A 488 16.59 20.97 -14.03
C GLN A 488 15.19 20.33 -14.10
N PHE A 489 14.19 20.97 -13.48
CA PHE A 489 12.80 20.55 -13.62
C PHE A 489 12.31 20.76 -15.06
N GLN A 490 12.59 21.90 -15.68
CA GLN A 490 12.22 22.15 -17.07
C GLN A 490 12.86 21.16 -18.04
N GLU A 491 14.16 20.90 -17.92
CA GLU A 491 14.88 19.91 -18.73
C GLU A 491 14.24 18.51 -18.66
N LYS A 492 13.76 18.10 -17.48
CA LYS A 492 13.14 16.79 -17.27
C LYS A 492 11.70 16.72 -17.79
N PHE A 493 10.90 17.78 -17.55
CA PHE A 493 9.45 17.70 -17.65
C PHE A 493 8.82 18.52 -18.78
N GLN A 494 9.50 19.53 -19.34
CA GLN A 494 8.94 20.39 -20.40
C GLN A 494 8.56 19.61 -21.67
N LYS A 495 9.29 18.55 -21.99
CA LYS A 495 8.99 17.67 -23.14
C LYS A 495 7.59 17.04 -23.10
N PHE A 496 6.95 16.97 -21.93
CA PHE A 496 5.59 16.44 -21.81
C PHE A 496 4.52 17.45 -22.21
N THR A 497 4.85 18.73 -22.44
CA THR A 497 3.87 19.74 -22.90
C THR A 497 3.23 19.38 -24.25
N GLU A 498 3.91 18.57 -25.06
CA GLU A 498 3.40 18.01 -26.33
C GLU A 498 2.50 16.77 -26.15
N ALA A 499 2.41 16.21 -24.94
CA ALA A 499 1.55 15.06 -24.66
C ALA A 499 0.08 15.38 -24.95
N ASN A 500 -0.57 14.42 -25.59
CA ASN A 500 -1.99 14.43 -25.97
C ASN A 500 -2.53 12.99 -25.97
N LEU A 501 -3.81 12.82 -26.30
CA LEU A 501 -4.46 11.50 -26.40
C LEU A 501 -4.79 11.11 -27.84
N ASP A 502 -4.21 11.77 -28.85
CA ASP A 502 -4.57 11.52 -30.26
C ASP A 502 -4.28 10.06 -30.65
N PHE A 503 -3.21 9.47 -30.11
CA PHE A 503 -2.86 8.06 -30.33
C PHE A 503 -3.92 7.06 -29.84
N CYS A 504 -4.86 7.49 -28.99
CA CYS A 504 -5.92 6.62 -28.48
C CYS A 504 -6.91 6.20 -29.56
N SER A 505 -7.09 7.00 -30.61
CA SER A 505 -7.91 6.61 -31.76
C SER A 505 -7.21 5.51 -32.56
N MET A 506 -7.99 4.51 -32.96
CA MET A 506 -7.52 3.44 -33.84
C MET A 506 -7.24 3.93 -35.27
N ASP A 507 -7.87 5.04 -35.68
CA ASP A 507 -7.71 5.61 -37.03
C ASP A 507 -6.37 6.33 -37.22
N ASN A 508 -5.73 6.75 -36.12
CA ASN A 508 -4.45 7.42 -36.17
C ASN A 508 -3.32 6.41 -36.35
N LYS A 509 -2.54 6.56 -37.43
CA LYS A 509 -1.31 5.79 -37.63
C LYS A 509 -0.26 6.25 -36.64
N VAL A 510 0.11 5.38 -35.73
CA VAL A 510 1.18 5.62 -34.77
C VAL A 510 2.36 4.73 -35.16
N ASN A 511 3.51 5.33 -35.49
CA ASN A 511 4.77 4.60 -35.43
C ASN A 511 5.00 4.35 -33.93
N GLU A 512 5.17 3.09 -33.48
CA GLU A 512 5.39 2.75 -32.06
C GLU A 512 6.22 3.84 -31.39
N LEU A 513 5.55 4.70 -30.62
CA LEU A 513 6.21 5.83 -30.00
C LEU A 513 7.02 5.22 -28.85
N GLU A 514 8.35 5.40 -28.87
CA GLU A 514 9.10 5.27 -27.63
C GLU A 514 8.42 6.20 -26.61
N PRO A 515 8.16 5.75 -25.38
CA PRO A 515 7.67 6.64 -24.33
C PRO A 515 8.51 7.91 -24.32
N ILE A 516 7.89 9.09 -24.23
CA ILE A 516 8.58 10.40 -24.22
C ILE A 516 9.66 10.46 -23.11
N GLY A 517 9.61 9.54 -22.14
CA GLY A 517 10.74 9.10 -21.32
C GLY A 517 11.86 8.42 -22.13
N GLY A 518 12.69 9.21 -22.82
CA GLY A 518 13.94 8.76 -23.44
C GLY A 518 14.83 7.96 -22.48
N LYS A 519 15.82 7.23 -23.02
CA LYS A 519 16.76 6.33 -22.29
C LYS A 519 17.06 6.84 -20.88
N ALA A 520 16.38 6.24 -19.91
CA ALA A 520 16.65 6.45 -18.52
C ALA A 520 18.09 5.94 -18.28
N SER A 521 18.99 6.82 -17.82
CA SER A 521 20.26 6.41 -17.23
C SER A 521 19.96 5.29 -16.25
N SER A 522 20.57 4.11 -16.40
CA SER A 522 20.48 2.97 -15.46
C SER A 522 20.12 3.41 -14.03
N PHE A 523 18.82 3.44 -13.70
CA PHE A 523 18.33 3.88 -12.39
C PHE A 523 18.42 2.67 -11.48
N THR A 524 19.64 2.35 -11.09
CA THR A 524 19.98 1.21 -10.26
C THR A 524 19.73 1.54 -8.80
N ALA A 525 18.79 0.79 -8.21
CA ALA A 525 18.92 0.21 -6.88
C ALA A 525 19.24 1.13 -5.68
N VAL A 526 18.54 2.27 -5.53
CA VAL A 526 18.60 3.01 -4.25
C VAL A 526 17.32 2.89 -3.43
N ILE A 527 16.19 2.42 -3.95
CA ILE A 527 15.01 2.18 -3.08
C ILE A 527 15.28 1.01 -2.11
N ASN A 528 15.96 -0.05 -2.55
CA ASN A 528 16.40 -1.13 -1.66
C ASN A 528 17.50 -0.68 -0.69
N ILE A 529 18.34 0.30 -1.07
CA ILE A 529 19.41 0.84 -0.23
C ILE A 529 18.89 1.91 0.73
N LEU A 530 17.92 2.76 0.37
CA LEU A 530 17.34 3.77 1.27
C LEU A 530 16.34 3.15 2.23
N VAL A 531 15.58 2.13 1.84
CA VAL A 531 14.83 1.34 2.82
C VAL A 531 15.80 0.59 3.74
N MET A 532 16.91 0.02 3.25
CA MET A 532 17.94 -0.55 4.14
C MET A 532 18.72 0.49 4.94
N VAL A 533 18.98 1.69 4.43
CA VAL A 533 19.81 2.73 5.07
C VAL A 533 18.95 3.59 6.00
N GLU A 534 17.66 3.79 5.76
CA GLU A 534 16.73 4.31 6.75
C GLU A 534 16.39 3.25 7.78
N VAL A 535 16.28 1.96 7.43
CA VAL A 535 16.22 0.89 8.44
C VAL A 535 17.52 0.82 9.25
N ILE A 536 18.69 0.96 8.63
CA ILE A 536 20.00 0.98 9.31
C ILE A 536 20.21 2.29 10.08
N ALA A 537 19.78 3.45 9.58
CA ALA A 537 19.86 4.73 10.29
C ALA A 537 18.80 4.84 11.39
N TYR A 538 17.65 4.18 11.24
CA TYR A 538 16.68 3.93 12.29
C TYR A 538 17.19 2.87 13.29
N ILE A 539 18.07 1.96 12.89
CA ILE A 539 18.80 1.03 13.79
C ILE A 539 20.03 1.71 14.45
N ILE A 540 20.58 2.79 13.87
CA ILE A 540 21.74 3.54 14.41
C ILE A 540 21.30 4.78 15.24
N ARG A 541 20.11 5.33 14.99
CA ARG A 541 19.50 6.39 15.81
C ARG A 541 18.40 5.89 16.73
N TYR A 542 17.76 4.77 16.39
CA TYR A 542 17.07 3.94 17.36
C TYR A 542 17.85 2.71 17.78
#